data_AF-A0A7K9B0S9-F1
#
_entry.id   AF-A0A7K9B0S9-F1
#
_cell.length_a   1.000
_cell.length_b   1.000
_cell.length_c   1.000
_cell.angle_alpha   90.00
_cell.angle_beta   90.00
_cell.angle_gamma   90.00
#
_symmetry.space_group_name_H-M   'P 1'
#
loop_
_entity.id
_entity.type
_entity.pdbx_description
1 polymer ?
#
loop_
_entity_poly.entity_id
_entity_poly.type
_entity_poly.pdbx_seq_one_letter_code
_entity_poly.pdbx_strand_id
1 'polypeptide(L)'
;QTIGGPCQVIVHTWETHLQPRSITPLENEITIDDGCFGVHNGVKTVDAGWLTCQTEIRLRLHYSEKPPVSISKKEFKTSRFRVKLTLEGLEEEDDEEEEEDQDKTSPPFPRKMANTLEISLISNNEYKCRHSQPECGYALQPDRWTEYTIQTMEPDNLELNFDFFVEHLCEKVLQGDVLPGHVASACLLSSTIAEQGKSAGTLTLPIMSRISRKTIGKVRVDYIIIKPIQGYTCDMKASYAKYWKPRTTLDVGHRGAGNSTTTTKLAKVQENTVASLRNAASHGAAYVEFDVHLSKDHVPIVYHDLTCCMAMKKKLDTEPLELFEIAVKELTFDQLQLLKLAHVTALKVKDHNASFKEEENFAFETQPFPSLQTVLESVSEDVGFNIEIKWICQQRDGQWDGNLSTYFDMNLFLDIILKTILLNAGRRRIIFSSFDADICTMIRHKQNKYPVLFLTQGESDFYPELMDLRSRTTSIAISFAQFENLLGINVHSEDLLRNPMFIEQAKSKDLVIFSWGDDANDPENRKKLREYGVHGLIYDRIYDWNPEQPNIFQVEQLERLKKELPELKSCVCPTVSHFKSISLCKCRHSRREVKGVDNLNSIHVHKD
;
A
#
# COMPACT_ATOMS: atom_id res chain seq x y z
N GLN A 1 2.36 -21.54 -26.46
CA GLN A 1 1.85 -22.60 -25.56
C GLN A 1 3.01 -23.53 -25.28
N THR A 2 3.46 -23.62 -24.04
CA THR A 2 4.46 -24.60 -23.61
C THR A 2 3.82 -25.98 -23.56
N ILE A 3 4.59 -27.03 -23.88
CA ILE A 3 4.14 -28.41 -24.16
C ILE A 3 3.65 -29.16 -22.88
N GLY A 4 3.34 -28.48 -21.78
CA GLY A 4 2.94 -29.12 -20.53
C GLY A 4 2.04 -28.23 -19.68
N GLY A 5 0.72 -28.28 -19.92
CA GLY A 5 -0.31 -27.69 -19.06
C GLY A 5 -0.19 -26.19 -18.75
N PRO A 6 -1.06 -25.65 -17.89
CA PRO A 6 -0.87 -24.32 -17.31
C PRO A 6 0.30 -24.36 -16.33
N CYS A 7 1.43 -23.77 -16.72
CA CYS A 7 2.58 -23.58 -15.85
C CYS A 7 2.34 -22.37 -14.92
N GLN A 8 2.47 -22.56 -13.60
CA GLN A 8 2.46 -21.46 -12.65
C GLN A 8 3.80 -20.71 -12.72
N VAL A 9 3.75 -19.40 -12.91
CA VAL A 9 4.95 -18.57 -13.10
C VAL A 9 5.27 -17.83 -11.82
N ILE A 10 6.49 -17.98 -11.32
CA ILE A 10 7.04 -17.25 -10.17
C ILE A 10 7.97 -16.16 -10.70
N VAL A 11 7.79 -14.93 -10.23
CA VAL A 11 8.67 -13.81 -10.57
C VAL A 11 9.50 -13.45 -9.34
N HIS A 12 10.76 -13.87 -9.31
CA HIS A 12 11.68 -13.48 -8.23
C HIS A 12 12.31 -12.11 -8.47
N THR A 13 12.77 -11.89 -9.70
CA THR A 13 13.39 -10.64 -10.15
C THR A 13 12.98 -10.36 -11.57
N TRP A 14 12.87 -9.08 -11.94
CA TRP A 14 12.50 -8.67 -13.28
C TRP A 14 13.11 -7.32 -13.65
N GLU A 15 13.10 -6.99 -14.94
CA GLU A 15 13.65 -5.73 -15.46
C GLU A 15 12.63 -4.62 -15.41
N THR A 16 13.04 -3.46 -14.90
CA THR A 16 12.14 -2.33 -14.64
C THR A 16 12.47 -1.11 -15.49
N HIS A 17 13.07 -1.33 -16.66
CA HIS A 17 13.30 -0.27 -17.64
C HIS A 17 11.96 0.38 -18.03
N LEU A 18 11.89 1.71 -18.03
CA LEU A 18 10.66 2.45 -18.38
C LEU A 18 10.14 2.10 -19.77
N GLN A 19 11.05 1.81 -20.70
CA GLN A 19 10.74 1.22 -21.99
C GLN A 19 11.13 -0.25 -21.90
N PRO A 20 10.15 -1.18 -21.89
CA PRO A 20 10.45 -2.59 -21.82
C PRO A 20 11.21 -3.02 -23.07
N ARG A 21 12.12 -3.99 -22.90
CA ARG A 21 12.82 -4.59 -24.04
C ARG A 21 11.82 -5.38 -24.89
N SER A 22 11.93 -5.24 -26.21
CA SER A 22 11.18 -6.07 -27.15
C SER A 22 12.07 -7.21 -27.61
N ILE A 23 11.75 -8.44 -27.20
CA ILE A 23 12.41 -9.64 -27.75
C ILE A 23 11.54 -10.10 -28.91
N THR A 24 12.06 -10.02 -30.14
CA THR A 24 11.42 -10.65 -31.29
C THR A 24 11.90 -12.09 -31.35
N PRO A 25 11.05 -13.10 -31.08
CA PRO A 25 11.43 -14.48 -31.28
C PRO A 25 11.54 -14.74 -32.79
N LEU A 26 12.72 -14.54 -33.37
CA LEU A 26 13.01 -14.93 -34.75
C LEU A 26 13.37 -16.41 -34.75
N GLU A 27 12.66 -17.18 -35.58
CA GLU A 27 12.96 -18.57 -35.88
C GLU A 27 14.42 -18.66 -36.39
N ASN A 28 15.27 -19.28 -35.57
CA ASN A 28 16.66 -19.70 -35.84
C ASN A 28 17.82 -18.70 -35.64
N GLU A 29 17.59 -17.41 -35.42
CA GLU A 29 18.67 -16.49 -35.01
C GLU A 29 18.19 -15.54 -33.90
N ILE A 30 18.63 -15.83 -32.67
CA ILE A 30 18.48 -14.91 -31.54
C ILE A 30 19.50 -13.80 -31.76
N THR A 31 19.08 -12.68 -32.33
CA THR A 31 19.83 -11.42 -32.20
C THR A 31 19.72 -11.04 -30.72
N ILE A 32 20.71 -11.47 -29.94
CA ILE A 32 20.86 -11.07 -28.55
C ILE A 32 21.11 -9.56 -28.60
N ASP A 33 20.09 -8.77 -28.26
CA ASP A 33 20.29 -7.42 -27.72
C ASP A 33 21.42 -7.51 -26.70
N ASP A 34 22.42 -6.65 -26.81
CA ASP A 34 23.75 -6.74 -26.20
C ASP A 34 23.80 -6.83 -24.65
N GLY A 35 22.65 -6.93 -23.99
CA GLY A 35 22.48 -6.86 -22.55
C GLY A 35 22.34 -8.20 -21.85
N CYS A 36 23.18 -8.41 -20.84
CA CYS A 36 22.88 -9.32 -19.72
C CYS A 36 21.56 -8.92 -19.05
N PHE A 37 20.86 -9.87 -18.42
CA PHE A 37 19.65 -9.58 -17.64
C PHE A 37 19.84 -8.39 -16.68
N GLY A 38 18.94 -7.42 -16.78
CA GLY A 38 18.93 -6.17 -16.05
C GLY A 38 19.68 -5.03 -16.72
N VAL A 39 20.58 -5.28 -17.66
CA VAL A 39 21.42 -4.25 -18.28
C VAL A 39 20.91 -3.94 -19.69
N HIS A 40 20.60 -2.68 -19.95
CA HIS A 40 20.20 -2.20 -21.27
C HIS A 40 20.80 -0.80 -21.49
N ASN A 41 21.50 -0.59 -22.61
CA ASN A 41 22.25 0.64 -22.90
C ASN A 41 23.20 1.07 -21.75
N GLY A 42 23.89 0.11 -21.12
CA GLY A 42 24.82 0.36 -20.02
C GLY A 42 24.17 0.73 -18.67
N VAL A 43 22.84 0.78 -18.58
CA VAL A 43 22.11 1.04 -17.34
C VAL A 43 21.57 -0.28 -16.79
N LYS A 44 21.84 -0.57 -15.52
CA LYS A 44 21.27 -1.73 -14.82
C LYS A 44 19.98 -1.32 -14.11
N THR A 45 18.84 -1.89 -14.49
CA THR A 45 17.57 -1.76 -13.77
C THR A 45 16.93 -3.13 -13.56
N VAL A 46 16.88 -3.55 -12.31
CA VAL A 46 16.24 -4.78 -11.86
C VAL A 46 15.55 -4.51 -10.55
N ASP A 47 14.42 -5.18 -10.35
CA ASP A 47 13.68 -5.08 -9.11
C ASP A 47 13.20 -6.46 -8.65
N ALA A 48 12.93 -6.58 -7.35
CA ALA A 48 12.26 -7.74 -6.79
C ALA A 48 10.87 -7.91 -7.42
N GLY A 49 10.47 -9.16 -7.60
CA GLY A 49 9.15 -9.48 -8.13
C GLY A 49 8.02 -9.18 -7.14
N TRP A 50 6.89 -9.85 -7.38
CA TRP A 50 5.68 -9.74 -6.59
C TRP A 50 5.05 -11.13 -6.47
N LEU A 51 4.08 -11.30 -5.57
CA LEU A 51 3.40 -12.57 -5.40
C LEU A 51 2.50 -12.84 -6.61
N THR A 52 2.74 -13.95 -7.30
CA THR A 52 1.97 -14.36 -8.48
C THR A 52 1.03 -15.51 -8.14
N CYS A 53 1.56 -16.55 -7.52
CA CYS A 53 0.84 -17.73 -7.06
C CYS A 53 1.28 -18.19 -5.66
N GLN A 54 2.34 -17.59 -5.10
CA GLN A 54 2.83 -17.88 -3.76
C GLN A 54 2.00 -17.10 -2.74
N THR A 55 1.98 -17.62 -1.52
CA THR A 55 1.50 -16.90 -0.35
C THR A 55 2.70 -16.58 0.55
N GLU A 56 2.73 -15.36 1.08
CA GLU A 56 3.68 -14.99 2.13
C GLU A 56 2.98 -15.01 3.49
N ILE A 57 3.54 -15.75 4.44
CA ILE A 57 3.09 -15.82 5.83
C ILE A 57 4.14 -15.11 6.68
N ARG A 58 3.74 -14.14 7.48
CA ARG A 58 4.62 -13.52 8.48
C ARG A 58 4.13 -13.84 9.87
N LEU A 59 5.03 -14.32 10.72
CA LEU A 59 4.77 -14.66 12.12
C LEU A 59 5.65 -13.79 13.01
N ARG A 60 5.10 -13.21 14.07
CA ARG A 60 5.78 -12.23 14.91
C ARG A 60 5.69 -12.60 16.37
N LEU A 61 6.85 -12.53 17.03
CA LEU A 61 6.98 -12.61 18.48
C LEU A 61 7.39 -11.24 19.00
N HIS A 62 6.50 -10.57 19.72
CA HIS A 62 6.79 -9.26 20.27
C HIS A 62 6.05 -8.96 21.58
N TYR A 63 6.61 -7.97 22.27
CA TYR A 63 6.06 -7.40 23.50
C TYR A 63 5.15 -6.22 23.12
N SER A 64 3.93 -6.53 22.66
CA SER A 64 2.83 -5.56 22.57
C SER A 64 2.25 -5.30 23.96
N GLU A 65 0.92 -5.39 24.15
CA GLU A 65 0.29 -5.24 25.48
C GLU A 65 0.78 -6.28 26.51
N LYS A 66 1.24 -7.44 26.02
CA LYS A 66 1.66 -8.59 26.85
C LYS A 66 2.98 -9.16 26.29
N PRO A 67 3.82 -9.82 27.11
CA PRO A 67 4.95 -10.59 26.60
C PRO A 67 4.50 -11.67 25.61
N PRO A 68 5.31 -12.01 24.57
CA PRO A 68 4.96 -13.05 23.61
C PRO A 68 4.99 -14.43 24.25
N VAL A 69 5.79 -14.64 25.30
CA VAL A 69 5.87 -15.91 26.03
C VAL A 69 5.45 -15.69 27.48
N SER A 70 4.56 -16.56 27.98
CA SER A 70 4.21 -16.60 29.40
C SER A 70 4.42 -18.00 29.96
N ILE A 71 5.24 -18.13 31.00
CA ILE A 71 5.58 -19.40 31.64
C ILE A 71 4.74 -19.59 32.90
N SER A 72 4.14 -20.77 33.04
CA SER A 72 3.31 -21.14 34.20
C SER A 72 4.07 -22.03 35.21
N LYS A 73 5.10 -22.75 34.78
CA LYS A 73 5.88 -23.64 35.64
C LYS A 73 6.92 -22.88 36.44
N LYS A 74 7.00 -23.17 37.75
CA LYS A 74 7.91 -22.50 38.69
C LYS A 74 9.38 -22.63 38.29
N GLU A 75 9.77 -23.81 37.81
CA GLU A 75 11.14 -24.14 37.40
C GLU A 75 11.67 -23.23 36.27
N PHE A 76 10.78 -22.76 35.39
CA PHE A 76 11.13 -21.94 34.24
C PHE A 76 10.75 -20.47 34.40
N LYS A 77 10.20 -20.07 35.55
CA LYS A 77 9.53 -18.76 35.71
C LYS A 77 10.49 -17.58 35.60
N THR A 78 11.76 -17.76 35.96
CA THR A 78 12.83 -16.75 35.86
C THR A 78 13.74 -16.98 34.66
N SER A 79 13.49 -18.02 33.86
CA SER A 79 14.32 -18.37 32.71
C SER A 79 14.10 -17.39 31.55
N ARG A 80 15.18 -17.08 30.85
CA ARG A 80 15.14 -16.37 29.57
C ARG A 80 15.23 -17.39 28.44
N PHE A 81 14.46 -17.13 27.38
CA PHE A 81 14.33 -18.04 26.26
C PHE A 81 14.88 -17.44 24.98
N ARG A 82 15.54 -18.29 24.20
CA ARG A 82 15.76 -18.10 22.77
C ARG A 82 14.76 -18.93 22.01
N VAL A 83 14.28 -18.41 20.89
CA VAL A 83 13.27 -19.06 20.05
C VAL A 83 13.78 -19.22 18.64
N LYS A 84 13.70 -20.46 18.15
CA LYS A 84 13.96 -20.85 16.76
C LYS A 84 12.63 -21.30 16.14
N LEU A 85 12.37 -20.93 14.90
CA LEU A 85 11.25 -21.50 14.14
C LEU A 85 11.79 -22.51 13.14
N THR A 86 11.30 -23.74 13.15
CA THR A 86 11.66 -24.76 12.17
C THR A 86 10.44 -25.07 11.31
N LEU A 87 10.65 -25.18 9.99
CA LEU A 87 9.66 -25.69 9.05
C LEU A 87 9.97 -27.18 8.84
N GLU A 88 9.15 -28.07 9.38
CA GLU A 88 9.48 -29.52 9.42
C GLU A 88 8.90 -30.32 8.25
N GLY A 89 7.85 -29.83 7.56
CA GLY A 89 7.28 -30.52 6.40
C GLY A 89 5.89 -30.00 6.03
N LEU A 90 5.27 -30.68 5.06
CA LEU A 90 3.82 -30.59 4.82
C LEU A 90 3.09 -31.39 5.91
N GLU A 91 1.91 -30.96 6.33
CA GLU A 91 1.00 -31.75 7.16
C GLU A 91 0.70 -33.06 6.38
N GLU A 92 1.13 -34.22 6.89
CA GLU A 92 0.90 -35.50 6.22
C GLU A 92 -0.61 -35.76 6.12
N GLU A 93 -1.17 -35.69 4.91
CA GLU A 93 -2.47 -36.30 4.61
C GLU A 93 -2.22 -37.79 4.37
N ASP A 94 -2.94 -38.64 5.09
CA ASP A 94 -2.87 -40.10 5.02
C ASP A 94 -2.99 -40.62 3.57
N ASP A 95 -1.86 -40.85 2.90
CA ASP A 95 -1.73 -41.80 1.80
C ASP A 95 -0.93 -43.02 2.31
N GLU A 96 -1.47 -43.70 3.33
CA GLU A 96 -1.14 -45.10 3.55
C GLU A 96 -1.67 -45.92 2.36
N GLU A 97 -0.80 -46.19 1.38
CA GLU A 97 -0.67 -47.45 0.61
C GLU A 97 0.01 -47.20 -0.75
N GLU A 98 1.34 -47.04 -0.78
CA GLU A 98 2.16 -47.58 -1.89
C GLU A 98 3.49 -48.09 -1.33
N GLU A 99 3.42 -49.17 -0.53
CA GLU A 99 4.54 -50.10 -0.46
C GLU A 99 4.63 -50.91 -1.77
N GLU A 100 5.83 -50.95 -2.33
CA GLU A 100 6.33 -51.95 -3.28
C GLU A 100 5.63 -52.06 -4.65
N ASP A 101 5.98 -51.18 -5.60
CA ASP A 101 6.24 -51.65 -6.96
C ASP A 101 7.36 -50.84 -7.62
N GLN A 102 8.52 -51.48 -7.74
CA GLN A 102 9.61 -51.02 -8.60
C GLN A 102 9.16 -51.13 -10.06
N ASP A 103 9.50 -50.10 -10.83
CA ASP A 103 9.47 -50.05 -12.30
C ASP A 103 8.21 -49.43 -12.93
N LYS A 104 8.18 -48.09 -12.96
CA LYS A 104 7.61 -47.30 -14.06
C LYS A 104 8.20 -45.89 -14.01
N THR A 105 8.94 -45.54 -15.06
CA THR A 105 9.32 -44.16 -15.42
C THR A 105 8.08 -43.27 -15.54
N SER A 106 7.70 -42.64 -14.44
CA SER A 106 6.80 -41.48 -14.43
C SER A 106 7.59 -40.22 -14.81
N PRO A 107 6.99 -39.26 -15.53
CA PRO A 107 7.65 -37.99 -15.81
C PRO A 107 7.94 -37.29 -14.48
N PRO A 108 9.01 -36.48 -14.37
CA PRO A 108 9.29 -35.77 -13.13
C PRO A 108 8.08 -34.91 -12.80
N PHE A 109 7.46 -35.17 -11.65
CA PHE A 109 6.42 -34.30 -11.09
C PHE A 109 6.90 -32.84 -11.19
N PRO A 110 6.02 -31.89 -11.54
CA PRO A 110 6.43 -30.49 -11.65
C PRO A 110 7.07 -30.08 -10.32
N ARG A 111 8.35 -29.67 -10.38
CA ARG A 111 9.10 -29.17 -9.21
C ARG A 111 8.31 -28.01 -8.60
N LYS A 112 7.60 -28.26 -7.51
CA LYS A 112 7.01 -27.21 -6.68
C LYS A 112 8.14 -26.35 -6.11
N MET A 113 7.87 -25.07 -5.93
CA MET A 113 8.79 -24.12 -5.28
C MET A 113 9.15 -24.64 -3.89
N ALA A 114 10.43 -24.58 -3.51
CA ALA A 114 10.82 -24.84 -2.13
C ALA A 114 10.35 -23.68 -1.24
N ASN A 115 9.82 -24.03 -0.06
CA ASN A 115 9.44 -23.04 0.94
C ASN A 115 10.66 -22.25 1.41
N THR A 116 10.49 -20.94 1.61
CA THR A 116 11.53 -20.09 2.20
C THR A 116 11.22 -19.80 3.66
N LEU A 117 12.25 -19.57 4.47
CA LEU A 117 12.11 -19.08 5.84
C LEU A 117 13.22 -18.07 6.12
N GLU A 118 12.83 -16.82 6.30
CA GLU A 118 13.70 -15.68 6.58
C GLU A 118 13.31 -15.04 7.91
N ILE A 119 14.27 -14.39 8.57
CA ILE A 119 14.03 -13.76 9.87
C ILE A 119 14.44 -12.30 9.84
N SER A 120 13.61 -11.48 10.48
CA SER A 120 13.89 -10.07 10.72
C SER A 120 13.86 -9.75 12.21
N LEU A 121 14.80 -8.91 12.66
CA LEU A 121 14.83 -8.36 14.01
C LEU A 121 14.57 -6.86 13.93
N ILE A 122 13.53 -6.39 14.61
CA ILE A 122 13.05 -5.02 14.49
C ILE A 122 13.01 -4.41 15.89
N SER A 123 13.62 -3.23 16.06
CA SER A 123 13.57 -2.40 17.27
C SER A 123 13.38 -0.95 16.87
N ASN A 124 13.26 -0.02 17.83
CA ASN A 124 13.15 1.42 17.52
C ASN A 124 14.35 1.98 16.73
N ASN A 125 15.53 1.35 16.82
CA ASN A 125 16.80 1.88 16.29
C ASN A 125 17.54 0.91 15.36
N GLU A 126 17.14 -0.36 15.32
CA GLU A 126 17.81 -1.41 14.54
C GLU A 126 16.75 -2.20 13.76
N TYR A 127 16.99 -2.35 12.45
CA TYR A 127 16.25 -3.26 11.59
C TYR A 127 17.26 -4.17 10.90
N LYS A 128 17.29 -5.44 11.31
CA LYS A 128 18.08 -6.49 10.65
C LYS A 128 17.12 -7.35 9.85
N CYS A 129 17.06 -7.14 8.54
CA CYS A 129 16.05 -7.76 7.67
C CYS A 129 16.50 -9.11 7.09
N ARG A 130 15.54 -10.02 6.92
CA ARG A 130 15.58 -11.21 6.04
C ARG A 130 16.93 -11.93 6.01
N HIS A 131 17.28 -12.55 7.14
CA HIS A 131 18.49 -13.33 7.29
C HIS A 131 18.20 -14.69 7.92
N SER A 132 19.18 -15.59 7.92
CA SER A 132 19.09 -16.86 8.63
C SER A 132 19.13 -16.67 10.15
N GLN A 133 18.48 -17.58 10.89
CA GLN A 133 18.64 -17.68 12.35
C GLN A 133 19.91 -18.45 12.74
N PRO A 134 20.46 -18.17 13.93
CA PRO A 134 21.37 -19.06 14.62
C PRO A 134 20.73 -20.43 14.90
N GLU A 135 21.57 -21.43 15.17
CA GLU A 135 21.13 -22.80 15.46
C GLU A 135 20.15 -22.90 16.65
N CYS A 136 20.31 -22.06 17.68
CA CYS A 136 19.42 -21.97 18.85
C CYS A 136 18.49 -20.74 18.80
N GLY A 137 18.23 -20.19 17.61
CA GLY A 137 17.35 -19.04 17.43
C GLY A 137 17.85 -17.75 18.10
N TYR A 138 16.94 -16.79 18.29
CA TYR A 138 17.24 -15.49 18.91
C TYR A 138 16.59 -15.34 20.30
N ALA A 139 17.26 -14.61 21.18
CA ALA A 139 16.73 -14.24 22.48
C ALA A 139 15.48 -13.36 22.34
N LEU A 140 14.46 -13.64 23.15
CA LEU A 140 13.32 -12.73 23.28
C LEU A 140 13.75 -11.50 24.09
N GLN A 141 13.50 -10.31 23.54
CA GLN A 141 13.86 -9.03 24.16
C GLN A 141 12.64 -8.08 24.17
N PRO A 142 12.37 -7.35 25.28
CA PRO A 142 11.20 -6.47 25.39
C PRO A 142 11.10 -5.34 24.36
N ASP A 143 12.24 -4.85 23.88
CA ASP A 143 12.38 -3.73 22.94
C ASP A 143 12.49 -4.19 21.47
N ARG A 144 12.27 -5.48 21.21
CA ARG A 144 12.53 -6.10 19.91
C ARG A 144 11.39 -7.01 19.47
N TRP A 145 11.08 -6.96 18.19
CA TRP A 145 10.23 -7.91 17.49
C TRP A 145 11.10 -8.89 16.73
N THR A 146 10.75 -10.17 16.82
CA THR A 146 11.27 -11.20 15.91
C THR A 146 10.17 -11.54 14.93
N GLU A 147 10.40 -11.27 13.66
CA GLU A 147 9.50 -11.63 12.55
C GLU A 147 10.11 -12.80 11.77
N TYR A 148 9.29 -13.80 11.45
CA TYR A 148 9.60 -14.91 10.56
C TYR A 148 8.76 -14.74 9.29
N THR A 149 9.40 -14.73 8.13
CA THR A 149 8.76 -14.59 6.82
C THR A 149 8.89 -15.90 6.06
N ILE A 150 7.76 -16.47 5.64
CA ILE A 150 7.69 -17.74 4.92
C ILE A 150 7.00 -17.48 3.58
N GLN A 151 7.62 -17.88 2.46
CA GLN A 151 6.93 -17.96 1.18
C GLN A 151 6.71 -19.41 0.80
N THR A 152 5.49 -19.75 0.42
CA THR A 152 5.04 -21.12 0.15
C THR A 152 3.98 -21.14 -0.96
N MET A 153 3.88 -22.29 -1.62
CA MET A 153 2.78 -22.61 -2.55
C MET A 153 1.62 -23.32 -1.85
N GLU A 154 1.83 -23.76 -0.61
CA GLU A 154 0.93 -24.59 0.18
C GLU A 154 0.73 -23.95 1.57
N PRO A 155 0.07 -22.79 1.64
CA PRO A 155 -0.01 -21.99 2.87
C PRO A 155 -0.85 -22.61 3.99
N ASP A 156 -1.67 -23.60 3.66
CA ASP A 156 -2.58 -24.26 4.59
C ASP A 156 -2.08 -25.67 4.96
N ASN A 157 -0.86 -26.03 4.54
CA ASN A 157 -0.27 -27.35 4.71
C ASN A 157 1.21 -27.26 5.16
N LEU A 158 1.48 -26.59 6.27
CA LEU A 158 2.82 -26.42 6.85
C LEU A 158 2.81 -26.76 8.34
N GLU A 159 3.78 -27.56 8.76
CA GLU A 159 4.11 -27.76 10.17
C GLU A 159 5.24 -26.82 10.61
N LEU A 160 4.93 -25.94 11.55
CA LEU A 160 5.82 -24.88 12.04
C LEU A 160 6.10 -25.07 13.54
N ASN A 161 7.35 -25.41 13.87
CA ASN A 161 7.76 -25.73 15.23
C ASN A 161 8.61 -24.61 15.84
N PHE A 162 8.08 -23.96 16.89
CA PHE A 162 8.82 -23.00 17.71
C PHE A 162 9.57 -23.73 18.82
N ASP A 163 10.89 -23.81 18.71
CA ASP A 163 11.77 -24.43 19.70
C ASP A 163 12.30 -23.41 20.72
N PHE A 164 12.20 -23.76 22.01
CA PHE A 164 12.58 -22.90 23.13
C PHE A 164 13.86 -23.40 23.79
N PHE A 165 14.87 -22.53 23.83
CA PHE A 165 16.17 -22.78 24.44
C PHE A 165 16.40 -21.87 25.66
N VAL A 166 16.84 -22.41 26.79
CA VAL A 166 17.14 -21.61 28.00
C VAL A 166 18.53 -20.94 27.89
N GLU A 167 18.63 -19.63 28.14
CA GLU A 167 19.89 -18.88 28.01
C GLU A 167 20.93 -19.19 29.09
N HIS A 168 20.50 -19.53 30.31
CA HIS A 168 21.43 -19.84 31.39
C HIS A 168 21.90 -21.29 31.30
N LEU A 169 23.08 -21.48 30.70
CA LEU A 169 23.81 -22.75 30.53
C LEU A 169 24.21 -23.48 31.83
N CYS A 170 23.55 -23.23 32.97
CA CYS A 170 23.88 -23.89 34.24
C CYS A 170 23.22 -25.27 34.42
N GLU A 171 22.39 -25.75 33.48
CA GLU A 171 21.86 -27.11 33.53
C GLU A 171 22.23 -27.96 32.32
N LYS A 172 22.45 -29.25 32.61
CA LYS A 172 23.08 -30.29 31.80
C LYS A 172 22.52 -30.35 30.38
N VAL A 173 23.42 -30.41 29.40
CA VAL A 173 23.13 -30.98 28.08
C VAL A 173 22.46 -32.34 28.31
N LEU A 174 21.21 -32.49 27.89
CA LEU A 174 20.54 -33.78 27.97
C LEU A 174 21.32 -34.75 27.07
N GLN A 175 21.53 -35.98 27.54
CA GLN A 175 22.33 -36.96 26.81
C GLN A 175 21.62 -37.30 25.49
N GLY A 176 22.20 -36.86 24.36
CA GLY A 176 21.64 -36.99 23.02
C GLY A 176 21.31 -35.66 22.31
N ASP A 177 21.41 -34.51 23.00
CA ASP A 177 21.17 -33.21 22.36
C ASP A 177 22.37 -32.74 21.55
N VAL A 178 22.12 -32.38 20.29
CA VAL A 178 23.12 -31.73 19.42
C VAL A 178 23.39 -30.29 19.87
N LEU A 179 22.39 -29.62 20.45
CA LEU A 179 22.45 -28.22 20.90
C LEU A 179 22.02 -28.09 22.37
N PRO A 180 22.80 -27.41 23.23
CA PRO A 180 22.49 -27.30 24.65
C PRO A 180 21.25 -26.42 24.90
N GLY A 181 20.44 -26.83 25.87
CA GLY A 181 19.40 -25.98 26.46
C GLY A 181 18.02 -26.02 25.81
N HIS A 182 17.76 -26.91 24.84
CA HIS A 182 16.41 -27.13 24.29
C HIS A 182 15.51 -27.79 25.34
N VAL A 183 14.44 -27.10 25.77
CA VAL A 183 13.59 -27.57 26.87
C VAL A 183 12.14 -27.83 26.48
N ALA A 184 11.67 -27.18 25.40
CA ALA A 184 10.27 -27.23 25.00
C ALA A 184 10.08 -26.79 23.55
N SER A 185 8.92 -27.15 22.99
CA SER A 185 8.49 -26.72 21.66
C SER A 185 7.00 -26.34 21.67
N ALA A 186 6.59 -25.49 20.73
CA ALA A 186 5.19 -25.22 20.42
C ALA A 186 4.97 -25.42 18.92
N CYS A 187 4.02 -26.27 18.56
CA CYS A 187 3.69 -26.58 17.17
C CYS A 187 2.54 -25.69 16.69
N LEU A 188 2.67 -25.17 15.48
CA LEU A 188 1.65 -24.46 14.72
C LEU A 188 1.42 -25.21 13.41
N LEU A 189 0.21 -25.75 13.24
CA LEU A 189 -0.26 -26.23 11.95
C LEU A 189 -0.88 -25.06 11.21
N SER A 190 -0.43 -24.79 9.99
CA SER A 190 -0.91 -23.67 9.20
C SER A 190 -2.38 -23.81 8.81
N SER A 191 -2.90 -25.04 8.71
CA SER A 191 -4.34 -25.33 8.58
C SER A 191 -5.17 -24.65 9.67
N THR A 192 -4.64 -24.53 10.90
CA THR A 192 -5.32 -23.80 11.99
C THR A 192 -5.54 -22.32 11.66
N ILE A 193 -4.64 -21.70 10.88
CA ILE A 193 -4.83 -20.33 10.40
C ILE A 193 -5.91 -20.29 9.32
N ALA A 194 -5.87 -21.24 8.39
CA ALA A 194 -6.84 -21.36 7.30
C ALA A 194 -8.27 -21.53 7.82
N GLU A 195 -8.46 -22.40 8.81
CA GLU A 195 -9.75 -22.67 9.47
C GLU A 195 -10.36 -21.45 10.16
N GLN A 196 -9.52 -20.52 10.66
CA GLN A 196 -10.02 -19.27 11.26
C GLN A 196 -10.60 -18.30 10.21
N GLY A 197 -10.25 -18.47 8.93
CA GLY A 197 -10.72 -17.66 7.83
C GLY A 197 -10.27 -16.19 7.89
N LYS A 198 -9.26 -15.86 8.70
CA LYS A 198 -8.72 -14.50 8.85
C LYS A 198 -7.31 -14.41 8.31
N SER A 199 -7.04 -13.40 7.48
CA SER A 199 -5.70 -13.16 6.95
C SER A 199 -4.74 -12.53 7.95
N ALA A 200 -5.19 -12.04 9.10
CA ALA A 200 -4.33 -11.49 10.14
C ALA A 200 -4.94 -11.69 11.51
N GLY A 201 -4.10 -11.79 12.54
CA GLY A 201 -4.56 -11.94 13.91
C GLY A 201 -3.47 -12.44 14.86
N THR A 202 -3.92 -13.05 15.96
CA THR A 202 -3.05 -13.52 17.03
C THR A 202 -3.43 -14.92 17.45
N LEU A 203 -2.47 -15.84 17.42
CA LEU A 203 -2.60 -17.21 17.91
C LEU A 203 -2.00 -17.35 19.30
N THR A 204 -2.50 -18.31 20.07
CA THR A 204 -1.90 -18.69 21.36
C THR A 204 -1.68 -20.19 21.37
N LEU A 205 -0.41 -20.60 21.41
CA LEU A 205 0.00 -22.00 21.35
C LEU A 205 0.52 -22.47 22.71
N PRO A 206 0.20 -23.70 23.15
CA PRO A 206 0.79 -24.25 24.35
C PRO A 206 2.26 -24.58 24.11
N ILE A 207 3.12 -24.20 25.07
CA ILE A 207 4.54 -24.57 25.05
C ILE A 207 4.67 -25.91 25.80
N MET A 208 5.07 -26.96 25.10
CA MET A 208 5.12 -28.32 25.61
C MET A 208 6.54 -28.70 26.00
N SER A 209 6.74 -29.11 27.26
CA SER A 209 8.03 -29.64 27.73
C SER A 209 8.45 -30.84 26.92
N ARG A 210 9.69 -30.85 26.44
CA ARG A 210 10.25 -31.97 25.69
C ARG A 210 10.31 -33.25 26.53
N ILE A 211 10.70 -33.13 27.80
CA ILE A 211 10.86 -34.26 28.73
C ILE A 211 9.51 -34.70 29.29
N SER A 212 8.81 -33.80 29.98
CA SER A 212 7.62 -34.20 30.74
C SER A 212 6.36 -34.33 29.88
N ARG A 213 6.41 -33.85 28.63
CA ARG A 213 5.26 -33.73 27.70
C ARG A 213 4.07 -32.95 28.30
N LYS A 214 4.32 -32.15 29.34
CA LYS A 214 3.34 -31.27 29.98
C LYS A 214 3.54 -29.84 29.51
N THR A 215 2.45 -29.08 29.45
CA THR A 215 2.48 -27.65 29.15
C THR A 215 3.27 -26.89 30.22
N ILE A 216 4.27 -26.12 29.79
CA ILE A 216 5.08 -25.25 30.66
C ILE A 216 4.68 -23.78 30.61
N GLY A 217 3.91 -23.41 29.59
CA GLY A 217 3.52 -22.03 29.32
C GLY A 217 2.75 -21.93 28.02
N LYS A 218 2.68 -20.71 27.48
CA LYS A 218 2.07 -20.41 26.20
C LYS A 218 2.89 -19.37 25.44
N VAL A 219 2.90 -19.48 24.13
CA VAL A 219 3.46 -18.47 23.21
C VAL A 219 2.32 -17.83 22.43
N ARG A 220 2.37 -16.51 22.30
CA ARG A 220 1.46 -15.70 21.50
C ARG A 220 2.20 -15.31 20.23
N VAL A 221 1.58 -15.64 19.09
CA VAL A 221 2.17 -15.43 17.75
C VAL A 221 1.22 -14.55 16.96
N ASP A 222 1.65 -13.34 16.65
CA ASP A 222 0.90 -12.43 15.78
C ASP A 222 1.23 -12.79 14.33
N TYR A 223 0.23 -12.81 13.44
CA TYR A 223 0.41 -13.29 12.08
C TYR A 223 -0.30 -12.42 11.05
N ILE A 224 0.24 -12.45 9.82
CA ILE A 224 -0.41 -11.97 8.61
C ILE A 224 -0.13 -12.93 7.44
N ILE A 225 -1.14 -13.14 6.61
CA ILE A 225 -1.08 -13.91 5.37
C ILE A 225 -1.30 -12.93 4.20
N ILE A 226 -0.37 -12.91 3.26
CA ILE A 226 -0.42 -12.06 2.07
C ILE A 226 -0.58 -12.96 0.85
N LYS A 227 -1.71 -12.81 0.16
CA LYS A 227 -2.03 -13.56 -1.08
C LYS A 227 -1.91 -12.64 -2.30
N PRO A 228 -1.68 -13.17 -3.51
CA PRO A 228 -1.80 -12.41 -4.76
C PRO A 228 -3.21 -11.84 -4.93
N ILE A 229 -3.36 -10.81 -5.78
CA ILE A 229 -4.68 -10.25 -6.09
C ILE A 229 -5.51 -11.30 -6.85
N GLN A 230 -6.64 -11.72 -6.29
CA GLN A 230 -7.47 -12.75 -6.94
C GLN A 230 -8.06 -12.26 -8.27
N GLY A 231 -7.89 -13.00 -9.37
CA GLY A 231 -8.51 -12.61 -10.65
C GLY A 231 -7.93 -11.35 -11.32
N TYR A 232 -6.74 -10.90 -10.88
CA TYR A 232 -5.97 -9.88 -11.59
C TYR A 232 -4.53 -10.35 -11.76
N THR A 233 -4.05 -10.32 -13.00
CA THR A 233 -2.66 -10.68 -13.33
C THR A 233 -1.89 -9.42 -13.69
N CYS A 234 -0.85 -9.10 -12.92
CA CYS A 234 0.07 -8.03 -13.28
C CYS A 234 0.85 -8.37 -14.55
N ASP A 235 0.95 -7.43 -15.47
CA ASP A 235 1.79 -7.56 -16.66
C ASP A 235 3.15 -6.87 -16.46
N MET A 236 4.09 -7.11 -17.39
CA MET A 236 5.44 -6.54 -17.34
C MET A 236 5.57 -5.32 -18.27
N LYS A 237 4.47 -4.66 -18.67
CA LYS A 237 4.53 -3.58 -19.68
C LYS A 237 5.17 -2.30 -19.14
N ALA A 238 4.97 -2.00 -17.86
CA ALA A 238 5.52 -0.81 -17.22
C ALA A 238 5.60 -0.98 -15.71
N SER A 239 6.69 -0.48 -15.10
CA SER A 239 6.77 -0.28 -13.66
C SER A 239 7.31 1.09 -13.32
N TYR A 240 6.69 1.67 -12.31
CA TYR A 240 7.13 2.88 -11.64
C TYR A 240 7.42 2.61 -10.15
N ALA A 241 7.43 1.34 -9.72
CA ALA A 241 7.51 0.94 -8.30
C ALA A 241 8.73 1.56 -7.58
N LYS A 242 9.86 1.67 -8.29
CA LYS A 242 11.10 2.31 -7.82
C LYS A 242 11.53 3.51 -8.66
N TYR A 243 10.67 3.98 -9.56
CA TYR A 243 11.00 5.08 -10.46
C TYR A 243 10.69 6.43 -9.81
N TRP A 244 11.73 7.26 -9.69
CA TRP A 244 11.59 8.68 -9.40
C TRP A 244 12.46 9.49 -10.36
N LYS A 245 11.85 10.44 -11.07
CA LYS A 245 12.60 11.35 -11.95
C LYS A 245 13.15 12.51 -11.13
N PRO A 246 14.48 12.71 -11.04
CA PRO A 246 15.09 13.83 -10.34
C PRO A 246 14.54 15.17 -10.85
N ARG A 247 14.11 16.02 -9.93
CA ARG A 247 13.44 17.31 -10.19
C ARG A 247 13.40 18.16 -8.93
N THR A 248 12.91 19.38 -9.05
CA THR A 248 12.55 20.24 -7.92
C THR A 248 11.41 19.63 -7.10
N THR A 249 11.32 19.99 -5.82
CA THR A 249 10.25 19.54 -4.92
C THR A 249 8.87 19.72 -5.56
N LEU A 250 8.05 18.67 -5.50
CA LEU A 250 6.69 18.70 -6.01
C LEU A 250 5.72 19.25 -4.98
N ASP A 251 4.78 20.08 -5.43
CA ASP A 251 3.62 20.48 -4.63
C ASP A 251 2.52 19.43 -4.76
N VAL A 252 1.98 19.02 -3.62
CA VAL A 252 0.91 18.02 -3.50
C VAL A 252 -0.23 18.59 -2.67
N GLY A 253 -1.45 18.60 -3.23
CA GLY A 253 -2.63 19.12 -2.52
C GLY A 253 -3.16 18.10 -1.51
N HIS A 254 -3.06 18.39 -0.22
CA HIS A 254 -3.56 17.52 0.85
C HIS A 254 -5.10 17.44 0.82
N ARG A 255 -5.66 16.23 0.76
CA ARG A 255 -7.11 15.98 0.58
C ARG A 255 -7.73 16.85 -0.53
N GLY A 256 -6.96 17.13 -1.57
CA GLY A 256 -7.22 18.20 -2.53
C GLY A 256 -6.87 19.58 -1.99
N ALA A 257 -7.89 20.33 -1.56
CA ALA A 257 -7.76 21.76 -1.21
C ALA A 257 -7.28 22.00 0.24
N GLY A 258 -7.17 20.94 1.03
CA GLY A 258 -6.76 20.96 2.42
C GLY A 258 -7.85 20.60 3.42
N ASN A 259 -7.47 20.52 4.69
CA ASN A 259 -8.38 20.20 5.78
C ASN A 259 -9.46 21.29 5.97
N SER A 260 -10.71 20.85 6.07
CA SER A 260 -11.92 21.66 6.16
C SER A 260 -12.65 21.52 7.50
N THR A 261 -12.08 20.78 8.46
CA THR A 261 -12.74 20.37 9.71
C THR A 261 -11.97 20.74 11.00
N THR A 262 -10.66 20.51 11.07
CA THR A 262 -9.92 20.52 12.36
C THR A 262 -8.77 21.52 12.46
N THR A 263 -8.28 22.08 11.35
CA THR A 263 -7.14 23.01 11.40
C THR A 263 -7.56 24.40 11.88
N THR A 264 -6.60 25.20 12.36
CA THR A 264 -6.85 26.61 12.79
C THR A 264 -7.43 27.48 11.68
N LYS A 265 -7.31 27.04 10.43
CA LYS A 265 -7.43 27.89 9.25
C LYS A 265 -7.94 27.00 8.11
N LEU A 266 -9.25 26.82 8.05
CA LEU A 266 -9.93 25.82 7.20
C LEU A 266 -9.82 26.09 5.69
N ALA A 267 -9.83 25.03 4.90
CA ALA A 267 -9.99 25.09 3.45
C ALA A 267 -11.40 25.56 3.04
N LYS A 268 -11.49 26.27 1.92
CA LYS A 268 -12.76 26.82 1.40
C LYS A 268 -13.64 25.77 0.70
N VAL A 269 -13.03 24.68 0.24
CA VAL A 269 -13.71 23.58 -0.44
C VAL A 269 -13.61 22.37 0.46
N GLN A 270 -14.72 21.64 0.62
CA GLN A 270 -14.78 20.44 1.44
C GLN A 270 -13.70 19.45 1.01
N GLU A 271 -12.90 18.98 1.96
CA GLU A 271 -11.81 18.02 1.73
C GLU A 271 -12.31 16.69 1.12
N ASN A 272 -11.43 15.96 0.43
CA ASN A 272 -11.73 14.62 -0.11
C ASN A 272 -12.95 14.60 -1.05
N THR A 273 -13.20 15.71 -1.75
CA THR A 273 -14.24 15.85 -2.77
C THR A 273 -13.64 16.07 -4.17
N VAL A 274 -14.36 15.72 -5.24
CA VAL A 274 -13.89 15.95 -6.61
C VAL A 274 -13.55 17.42 -6.85
N ALA A 275 -14.35 18.34 -6.30
CA ALA A 275 -14.13 19.78 -6.38
C ALA A 275 -12.82 20.19 -5.71
N SER A 276 -12.52 19.67 -4.51
CA SER A 276 -11.28 19.98 -3.79
C SER A 276 -10.04 19.50 -4.55
N LEU A 277 -10.10 18.30 -5.14
CA LEU A 277 -9.01 17.73 -5.93
C LEU A 277 -8.77 18.55 -7.20
N ARG A 278 -9.83 18.91 -7.93
CA ARG A 278 -9.73 19.76 -9.12
C ARG A 278 -9.21 21.15 -8.78
N ASN A 279 -9.62 21.71 -7.65
CA ASN A 279 -9.14 23.01 -7.19
C ASN A 279 -7.64 23.00 -6.94
N ALA A 280 -7.09 22.03 -6.20
CA ALA A 280 -5.65 21.96 -6.02
C ALA A 280 -4.90 21.75 -7.35
N ALA A 281 -5.43 20.88 -8.22
CA ALA A 281 -4.86 20.63 -9.54
C ALA A 281 -4.81 21.90 -10.41
N SER A 282 -5.84 22.75 -10.38
CA SER A 282 -5.88 23.99 -11.17
C SER A 282 -4.89 25.05 -10.68
N HIS A 283 -4.36 24.92 -9.46
CA HIS A 283 -3.37 25.82 -8.88
C HIS A 283 -1.95 25.22 -8.88
N GLY A 284 -1.70 24.27 -9.80
CA GLY A 284 -0.37 23.75 -10.10
C GLY A 284 0.07 22.54 -9.29
N ALA A 285 -0.80 21.93 -8.47
CA ALA A 285 -0.48 20.72 -7.74
C ALA A 285 -0.10 19.58 -8.72
N ALA A 286 1.08 18.99 -8.54
CA ALA A 286 1.55 17.88 -9.36
C ALA A 286 0.80 16.60 -9.01
N TYR A 287 0.61 16.39 -7.71
CA TYR A 287 -0.25 15.35 -7.18
C TYR A 287 -1.37 15.96 -6.34
N VAL A 288 -2.49 15.26 -6.25
CA VAL A 288 -3.46 15.46 -5.18
C VAL A 288 -3.45 14.23 -4.29
N GLU A 289 -3.40 14.47 -3.00
CA GLU A 289 -3.46 13.46 -1.96
C GLU A 289 -4.93 13.31 -1.50
N PHE A 290 -5.34 12.08 -1.20
CA PHE A 290 -6.63 11.78 -0.59
C PHE A 290 -6.67 10.36 0.02
N ASP A 291 -7.61 10.18 0.93
CA ASP A 291 -7.78 8.99 1.75
C ASP A 291 -8.78 8.00 1.17
N VAL A 292 -8.46 6.71 1.18
CA VAL A 292 -9.34 5.65 0.68
C VAL A 292 -9.51 4.54 1.71
N HIS A 293 -10.77 4.13 1.88
CA HIS A 293 -11.18 2.93 2.59
C HIS A 293 -12.51 2.39 2.02
N LEU A 294 -13.11 1.38 2.65
CA LEU A 294 -14.31 0.69 2.14
C LEU A 294 -15.57 1.01 2.93
N SER A 295 -16.69 1.11 2.22
CA SER A 295 -18.04 0.99 2.80
C SER A 295 -18.36 -0.46 3.19
N LYS A 296 -19.47 -0.67 3.90
CA LYS A 296 -19.96 -2.00 4.33
C LYS A 296 -20.14 -3.01 3.19
N ASP A 297 -20.63 -2.52 2.06
CA ASP A 297 -20.85 -3.27 0.82
C ASP A 297 -19.62 -3.27 -0.10
N HIS A 298 -18.46 -2.93 0.45
CA HIS A 298 -17.14 -2.98 -0.18
C HIS A 298 -16.96 -2.06 -1.40
N VAL A 299 -17.60 -0.90 -1.40
CA VAL A 299 -17.31 0.15 -2.39
C VAL A 299 -16.14 0.99 -1.87
N PRO A 300 -15.05 1.17 -2.63
CA PRO A 300 -13.99 2.10 -2.27
C PRO A 300 -14.50 3.54 -2.28
N ILE A 301 -14.37 4.21 -1.15
CA ILE A 301 -14.80 5.58 -0.93
C ILE A 301 -13.60 6.47 -0.60
N VAL A 302 -13.71 7.74 -0.94
CA VAL A 302 -12.71 8.76 -0.59
C VAL A 302 -13.19 9.55 0.63
N TYR A 303 -12.55 9.32 1.78
CA TYR A 303 -12.89 9.92 3.08
C TYR A 303 -11.80 9.62 4.12
N HIS A 304 -11.51 10.59 5.00
CA HIS A 304 -10.36 10.53 5.91
C HIS A 304 -10.61 9.71 7.18
N ASP A 305 -11.69 10.02 7.90
CA ASP A 305 -11.95 9.44 9.22
C ASP A 305 -12.51 8.02 9.10
N LEU A 306 -12.24 7.16 10.08
CA LEU A 306 -12.82 5.80 10.11
C LEU A 306 -14.29 5.79 10.56
N THR A 307 -14.77 6.92 11.06
CA THR A 307 -16.10 7.15 11.60
C THR A 307 -16.70 8.43 11.00
N CYS A 308 -18.02 8.55 11.03
CA CYS A 308 -18.73 9.77 10.67
C CYS A 308 -19.88 10.06 11.64
N CYS A 309 -20.17 11.35 11.85
CA CYS A 309 -21.26 11.78 12.73
C CYS A 309 -22.60 11.81 11.98
N MET A 310 -23.63 11.19 12.57
CA MET A 310 -25.02 11.28 12.14
C MET A 310 -25.83 12.12 13.12
N ALA A 311 -26.58 13.09 12.60
CA ALA A 311 -27.53 13.87 13.40
C ALA A 311 -28.91 13.19 13.39
N MET A 312 -29.42 12.82 14.56
CA MET A 312 -30.78 12.30 14.70
C MET A 312 -31.74 13.45 15.02
N LYS A 313 -32.78 13.65 14.21
CA LYS A 313 -33.82 14.65 14.51
C LYS A 313 -34.72 14.11 15.64
N LYS A 314 -34.62 14.66 16.86
CA LYS A 314 -35.59 14.37 17.93
C LYS A 314 -36.96 14.95 17.58
N LYS A 315 -38.04 14.31 18.05
CA LYS A 315 -39.44 14.67 17.76
C LYS A 315 -39.86 16.09 18.22
N LEU A 316 -39.05 16.78 19.03
CA LEU A 316 -39.28 18.17 19.43
C LEU A 316 -38.10 19.05 18.97
N ASP A 317 -38.40 20.10 18.20
CA ASP A 317 -37.46 21.07 17.61
C ASP A 317 -36.68 21.95 18.64
N THR A 318 -36.76 21.65 19.94
CA THR A 318 -36.19 22.49 21.01
C THR A 318 -35.01 21.89 21.77
N GLU A 319 -34.57 20.67 21.47
CA GLU A 319 -33.37 20.07 22.07
C GLU A 319 -32.17 20.06 21.11
N PRO A 320 -30.92 20.20 21.61
CA PRO A 320 -29.73 20.13 20.78
C PRO A 320 -29.67 18.79 20.02
N LEU A 321 -29.25 18.86 18.76
CA LEU A 321 -29.05 17.69 17.90
C LEU A 321 -28.07 16.73 18.58
N GLU A 322 -28.52 15.52 18.87
CA GLU A 322 -27.66 14.46 19.36
C GLU A 322 -26.90 13.88 18.16
N LEU A 323 -25.57 14.06 18.16
CA LEU A 323 -24.68 13.49 17.16
C LEU A 323 -24.25 12.10 17.63
N PHE A 324 -24.50 11.10 16.79
CA PHE A 324 -24.02 9.75 17.01
C PHE A 324 -22.91 9.44 16.02
N GLU A 325 -21.78 8.94 16.53
CA GLU A 325 -20.65 8.53 15.71
C GLU A 325 -20.81 7.08 15.27
N ILE A 326 -20.75 6.82 13.96
CA ILE A 326 -20.86 5.49 13.38
C ILE A 326 -19.63 5.19 12.53
N ALA A 327 -19.13 3.97 12.63
CA ALA A 327 -18.02 3.51 11.81
C ALA A 327 -18.44 3.46 10.34
N VAL A 328 -17.62 4.02 9.46
CA VAL A 328 -17.91 4.08 8.01
C VAL A 328 -18.07 2.68 7.41
N LYS A 329 -17.30 1.71 7.93
CA LYS A 329 -17.41 0.29 7.56
C LYS A 329 -18.78 -0.35 7.85
N GLU A 330 -19.63 0.30 8.65
CA GLU A 330 -20.98 -0.18 8.99
C GLU A 330 -22.07 0.43 8.11
N LEU A 331 -21.72 1.36 7.23
CA LEU A 331 -22.63 2.03 6.31
C LEU A 331 -22.39 1.55 4.88
N THR A 332 -23.47 1.22 4.17
CA THR A 332 -23.38 0.94 2.73
C THR A 332 -23.06 2.22 1.96
N PHE A 333 -22.56 2.08 0.73
CA PHE A 333 -22.27 3.23 -0.12
C PHE A 333 -23.50 4.12 -0.31
N ASP A 334 -24.66 3.51 -0.56
CA ASP A 334 -25.93 4.23 -0.71
C ASP A 334 -26.32 4.98 0.58
N GLN A 335 -26.11 4.39 1.76
CA GLN A 335 -26.35 5.08 3.03
C GLN A 335 -25.42 6.29 3.20
N LEU A 336 -24.15 6.16 2.84
CA LEU A 336 -23.20 7.28 2.80
C LEU A 336 -23.65 8.36 1.80
N GLN A 337 -24.19 7.96 0.64
CA GLN A 337 -24.77 8.93 -0.32
C GLN A 337 -25.97 9.69 0.26
N LEU A 338 -26.84 9.02 1.02
CA LEU A 338 -28.00 9.65 1.65
C LEU A 338 -27.60 10.66 2.74
N LEU A 339 -26.52 10.41 3.48
CA LEU A 339 -25.99 11.37 4.46
C LEU A 339 -25.58 12.70 3.81
N LYS A 340 -25.06 12.66 2.57
CA LYS A 340 -24.77 13.86 1.75
C LYS A 340 -26.02 14.69 1.53
N LEU A 341 -27.10 14.03 1.07
CA LEU A 341 -28.36 14.69 0.71
C LEU A 341 -29.05 15.33 1.92
N ALA A 342 -28.95 14.71 3.10
CA ALA A 342 -29.48 15.29 4.34
C ALA A 342 -28.74 16.58 4.72
N HIS A 343 -27.41 16.61 4.59
CA HIS A 343 -26.60 17.80 4.84
C HIS A 343 -26.94 18.94 3.85
N VAL A 344 -27.02 18.64 2.55
CA VAL A 344 -27.39 19.61 1.50
C VAL A 344 -28.81 20.14 1.70
N THR A 345 -29.77 19.28 2.05
CA THR A 345 -31.16 19.71 2.28
C THR A 345 -31.26 20.61 3.52
N ALA A 346 -30.52 20.32 4.59
CA ALA A 346 -30.45 21.17 5.78
C ALA A 346 -29.84 22.56 5.49
N LEU A 347 -28.85 22.62 4.59
CA LEU A 347 -28.26 23.89 4.15
C LEU A 347 -29.18 24.68 3.21
N LYS A 348 -29.87 24.02 2.27
CA LYS A 348 -30.79 24.66 1.31
C LYS A 348 -32.06 25.23 1.95
N VAL A 349 -32.50 24.70 3.09
CA VAL A 349 -33.62 25.30 3.87
C VAL A 349 -33.26 26.68 4.44
N LYS A 350 -31.97 27.06 4.45
CA LYS A 350 -31.52 28.39 4.90
C LYS A 350 -31.29 29.41 3.78
N ASP A 351 -31.17 28.99 2.52
CA ASP A 351 -30.93 29.89 1.39
C ASP A 351 -31.98 29.69 0.29
N HIS A 352 -32.98 30.58 0.27
CA HIS A 352 -33.91 30.70 -0.84
C HIS A 352 -33.29 31.58 -1.92
N ASN A 353 -32.67 30.97 -2.94
CA ASN A 353 -32.63 31.40 -4.36
C ASN A 353 -31.42 30.81 -5.08
N ALA A 354 -31.62 29.93 -6.08
CA ALA A 354 -30.92 29.90 -7.37
C ALA A 354 -31.26 28.63 -8.20
N SER A 355 -30.69 28.50 -9.41
CA SER A 355 -31.29 27.85 -10.59
C SER A 355 -30.73 26.46 -10.95
N PHE A 356 -31.59 25.63 -11.55
CA PHE A 356 -31.59 24.16 -11.43
C PHE A 356 -30.71 23.31 -12.38
N LYS A 357 -29.69 23.84 -13.10
CA LYS A 357 -28.92 22.97 -14.05
C LYS A 357 -27.39 23.02 -13.97
N GLU A 358 -26.78 24.17 -13.69
CA GLU A 358 -25.33 24.24 -13.43
C GLU A 358 -24.98 23.87 -11.97
N GLU A 359 -25.94 24.04 -11.05
CA GLU A 359 -25.79 23.69 -9.64
C GLU A 359 -25.79 22.19 -9.36
N GLU A 360 -26.42 21.35 -10.18
CA GLU A 360 -26.47 19.90 -9.91
C GLU A 360 -25.09 19.23 -10.05
N ASN A 361 -24.32 19.60 -11.07
CA ASN A 361 -22.95 19.10 -11.26
C ASN A 361 -22.00 19.66 -10.20
N PHE A 362 -22.09 20.95 -9.88
CA PHE A 362 -21.29 21.56 -8.81
C PHE A 362 -21.64 21.00 -7.43
N ALA A 363 -22.93 20.73 -7.18
CA ALA A 363 -23.39 20.09 -5.95
C ALA A 363 -22.81 18.68 -5.82
N PHE A 364 -22.81 17.87 -6.89
CA PHE A 364 -22.24 16.52 -6.87
C PHE A 364 -20.73 16.53 -6.55
N GLU A 365 -19.97 17.40 -7.20
CA GLU A 365 -18.51 17.46 -7.05
C GLU A 365 -18.05 17.93 -5.67
N THR A 366 -18.90 18.65 -4.94
CA THR A 366 -18.62 19.18 -3.60
C THR A 366 -19.12 18.27 -2.47
N GLN A 367 -19.74 17.13 -2.79
CA GLN A 367 -20.21 16.21 -1.75
C GLN A 367 -19.09 15.32 -1.19
N PRO A 368 -19.11 15.02 0.13
CA PRO A 368 -18.18 14.06 0.74
C PRO A 368 -18.43 12.64 0.22
N PHE A 369 -17.59 11.66 0.57
CA PHE A 369 -17.72 10.23 0.21
C PHE A 369 -17.89 9.91 -1.29
N PRO A 370 -17.20 10.57 -2.25
CA PRO A 370 -17.23 10.08 -3.62
C PRO A 370 -16.62 8.68 -3.68
N SER A 371 -17.05 7.85 -4.62
CA SER A 371 -16.36 6.58 -4.85
C SER A 371 -14.98 6.85 -5.46
N LEU A 372 -14.02 5.98 -5.19
CA LEU A 372 -12.69 6.06 -5.79
C LEU A 372 -12.75 6.03 -7.32
N GLN A 373 -13.64 5.20 -7.87
CA GLN A 373 -13.86 5.13 -9.32
C GLN A 373 -14.31 6.50 -9.87
N THR A 374 -15.29 7.15 -9.23
CA THR A 374 -15.73 8.49 -9.62
C THR A 374 -14.58 9.49 -9.58
N VAL A 375 -13.70 9.42 -8.58
CA VAL A 375 -12.52 10.32 -8.50
C VAL A 375 -11.53 10.05 -9.63
N LEU A 376 -11.23 8.78 -9.95
CA LEU A 376 -10.34 8.39 -11.05
C LEU A 376 -10.84 8.88 -12.42
N GLU A 377 -12.16 8.84 -12.63
CA GLU A 377 -12.84 9.27 -13.86
C GLU A 377 -12.99 10.80 -13.94
N SER A 378 -13.21 11.47 -12.81
CA SER A 378 -13.60 12.90 -12.79
C SER A 378 -12.41 13.86 -12.76
N VAL A 379 -11.28 13.50 -12.18
CA VAL A 379 -10.09 14.37 -12.18
C VAL A 379 -9.29 14.14 -13.47
N SER A 380 -8.63 15.15 -14.04
CA SER A 380 -7.82 14.98 -15.27
C SER A 380 -6.69 13.95 -15.08
N GLU A 381 -6.45 13.07 -16.06
CA GLU A 381 -5.34 12.08 -16.06
C GLU A 381 -3.94 12.72 -15.93
N ASP A 382 -3.81 14.01 -16.28
CA ASP A 382 -2.54 14.75 -16.19
C ASP A 382 -2.12 15.04 -14.74
N VAL A 383 -3.04 14.89 -13.78
CA VAL A 383 -2.81 15.11 -12.35
C VAL A 383 -2.47 13.78 -11.70
N GLY A 384 -1.34 13.72 -11.00
CA GLY A 384 -0.98 12.52 -10.25
C GLY A 384 -1.83 12.34 -8.99
N PHE A 385 -2.01 11.10 -8.53
CA PHE A 385 -2.65 10.80 -7.25
C PHE A 385 -1.66 10.25 -6.23
N ASN A 386 -1.68 10.80 -5.01
CA ASN A 386 -1.13 10.15 -3.83
C ASN A 386 -2.34 9.56 -3.08
N ILE A 387 -2.47 8.24 -3.05
CA ILE A 387 -3.65 7.56 -2.50
C ILE A 387 -3.25 6.98 -1.15
N GLU A 388 -3.70 7.61 -0.07
CA GLU A 388 -3.54 7.05 1.27
C GLU A 388 -4.55 5.92 1.48
N ILE A 389 -4.03 4.72 1.71
CA ILE A 389 -4.85 3.57 2.12
C ILE A 389 -5.02 3.63 3.63
N LYS A 390 -6.22 4.04 4.06
CA LYS A 390 -6.58 4.17 5.47
C LYS A 390 -6.84 2.81 6.09
N TRP A 391 -6.07 2.50 7.12
CA TRP A 391 -6.17 1.28 7.90
C TRP A 391 -6.12 1.58 9.40
N ILE A 392 -6.80 0.78 10.22
CA ILE A 392 -6.82 0.96 11.68
C ILE A 392 -5.44 0.74 12.27
N CYS A 393 -4.91 1.70 13.01
CA CYS A 393 -3.69 1.51 13.80
C CYS A 393 -4.02 1.39 15.29
N GLN A 394 -3.15 0.70 16.02
CA GLN A 394 -3.19 0.65 17.48
C GLN A 394 -2.12 1.58 18.05
N GLN A 395 -2.50 2.40 19.02
CA GLN A 395 -1.61 3.25 19.79
C GLN A 395 -0.87 2.42 20.85
N ARG A 396 0.26 2.92 21.36
CA ARG A 396 1.11 2.22 22.34
C ARG A 396 0.36 1.86 23.63
N ASP A 397 -0.66 2.63 24.00
CA ASP A 397 -1.51 2.37 25.17
C ASP A 397 -2.59 1.28 24.95
N GLY A 398 -2.68 0.75 23.72
CA GLY A 398 -3.63 -0.28 23.31
C GLY A 398 -4.93 0.25 22.69
N GLN A 399 -5.13 1.57 22.63
CA GLN A 399 -6.31 2.14 21.97
C GLN A 399 -6.23 2.01 20.45
N TRP A 400 -7.35 1.68 19.82
CA TRP A 400 -7.48 1.56 18.38
C TRP A 400 -8.10 2.82 17.77
N ASP A 401 -7.64 3.21 16.59
CA ASP A 401 -8.21 4.35 15.86
C ASP A 401 -9.72 4.18 15.63
N GLY A 402 -10.46 5.28 15.84
CA GLY A 402 -11.92 5.30 15.76
C GLY A 402 -12.61 4.36 16.77
N ASN A 403 -11.90 3.91 17.81
CA ASN A 403 -12.33 2.86 18.75
C ASN A 403 -12.73 1.55 18.05
N LEU A 404 -12.12 1.26 16.89
CA LEU A 404 -12.41 0.07 16.09
C LEU A 404 -11.46 -1.07 16.43
N SER A 405 -11.91 -2.03 17.23
CA SER A 405 -11.14 -3.25 17.53
C SER A 405 -11.17 -4.32 16.44
N THR A 406 -12.01 -4.13 15.41
CA THR A 406 -12.13 -5.04 14.25
C THR A 406 -12.35 -4.23 12.99
N TYR A 407 -11.82 -4.72 11.88
CA TYR A 407 -11.98 -4.11 10.56
C TYR A 407 -12.20 -5.19 9.49
N PHE A 408 -12.02 -4.85 8.22
CA PHE A 408 -12.12 -5.81 7.12
C PHE A 408 -10.98 -6.85 7.15
N ASP A 409 -11.11 -7.91 6.36
CA ASP A 409 -9.97 -8.76 6.04
C ASP A 409 -8.99 -7.98 5.14
N MET A 410 -7.70 -7.97 5.49
CA MET A 410 -6.68 -7.17 4.79
C MET A 410 -6.54 -7.54 3.31
N ASN A 411 -6.63 -8.82 2.94
CA ASN A 411 -6.52 -9.24 1.54
C ASN A 411 -7.74 -8.78 0.75
N LEU A 412 -8.95 -9.04 1.27
CA LEU A 412 -10.19 -8.58 0.63
C LEU A 412 -10.18 -7.06 0.43
N PHE A 413 -9.84 -6.32 1.50
CA PHE A 413 -9.83 -4.87 1.51
C PHE A 413 -8.90 -4.30 0.44
N LEU A 414 -7.64 -4.76 0.42
CA LEU A 414 -6.66 -4.27 -0.54
C LEU A 414 -6.94 -4.75 -1.96
N ASP A 415 -7.38 -5.99 -2.16
CA ASP A 415 -7.66 -6.52 -3.50
C ASP A 415 -8.72 -5.68 -4.22
N ILE A 416 -9.77 -5.26 -3.51
CA ILE A 416 -10.83 -4.42 -4.08
C ILE A 416 -10.27 -3.05 -4.48
N ILE A 417 -9.56 -2.37 -3.58
CA ILE A 417 -9.02 -1.03 -3.85
C ILE A 417 -7.98 -1.08 -4.98
N LEU A 418 -7.03 -2.02 -4.92
CA LEU A 418 -5.98 -2.17 -5.92
C LEU A 418 -6.58 -2.51 -7.29
N LYS A 419 -7.57 -3.40 -7.38
CA LYS A 419 -8.25 -3.69 -8.66
C LYS A 419 -8.95 -2.46 -9.22
N THR A 420 -9.71 -1.73 -8.40
CA THR A 420 -10.36 -0.49 -8.83
C THR A 420 -9.34 0.48 -9.44
N ILE A 421 -8.16 0.61 -8.83
CA ILE A 421 -7.12 1.51 -9.33
C ILE A 421 -6.45 0.96 -10.59
N LEU A 422 -6.02 -0.31 -10.57
CA LEU A 422 -5.28 -0.93 -11.67
C LEU A 422 -6.12 -1.02 -12.96
N LEU A 423 -7.44 -1.13 -12.85
CA LEU A 423 -8.36 -1.17 -13.98
C LEU A 423 -8.79 0.23 -14.47
N ASN A 424 -8.92 1.22 -13.59
CA ASN A 424 -9.54 2.52 -13.93
C ASN A 424 -8.56 3.71 -13.96
N ALA A 425 -7.31 3.55 -13.55
CA ALA A 425 -6.35 4.67 -13.50
C ALA A 425 -5.75 5.09 -14.86
N GLY A 426 -5.96 4.32 -15.92
CA GLY A 426 -5.41 4.62 -17.24
C GLY A 426 -3.88 4.84 -17.21
N ARG A 427 -3.46 6.02 -17.66
CA ARG A 427 -2.04 6.43 -17.71
C ARG A 427 -1.62 7.32 -16.54
N ARG A 428 -2.51 7.53 -15.56
CA ARG A 428 -2.29 8.42 -14.43
C ARG A 428 -1.08 7.99 -13.62
N ARG A 429 -0.33 8.98 -13.12
CA ARG A 429 0.74 8.76 -12.15
C ARG A 429 0.12 8.52 -10.77
N ILE A 430 0.37 7.37 -10.16
CA ILE A 430 -0.16 7.03 -8.84
C ILE A 430 1.00 6.70 -7.91
N ILE A 431 0.88 7.15 -6.67
CA ILE A 431 1.72 6.78 -5.53
C ILE A 431 0.77 6.29 -4.44
N PHE A 432 1.01 5.12 -3.89
CA PHE A 432 0.31 4.66 -2.69
C PHE A 432 1.00 5.17 -1.43
N SER A 433 0.22 5.42 -0.38
CA SER A 433 0.74 5.71 0.94
C SER A 433 -0.09 5.02 2.03
N SER A 434 0.49 4.74 3.20
CA SER A 434 -0.24 4.25 4.38
C SER A 434 0.63 4.39 5.64
N PHE A 435 0.01 4.62 6.79
CA PHE A 435 0.66 4.53 8.10
C PHE A 435 0.86 3.09 8.57
N ASP A 436 0.13 2.14 7.98
CA ASP A 436 0.23 0.73 8.33
C ASP A 436 1.32 0.04 7.50
N ALA A 437 2.32 -0.49 8.18
CA ALA A 437 3.47 -1.13 7.56
C ALA A 437 3.10 -2.44 6.85
N ASP A 438 2.08 -3.16 7.31
CA ASP A 438 1.60 -4.36 6.63
C ASP A 438 0.87 -4.00 5.34
N ILE A 439 0.06 -2.95 5.33
CA ILE A 439 -0.57 -2.44 4.11
C ILE A 439 0.49 -2.05 3.07
N CYS A 440 1.53 -1.31 3.44
CA CYS A 440 2.62 -0.97 2.53
C CYS A 440 3.31 -2.21 1.95
N THR A 441 3.59 -3.19 2.81
CA THR A 441 4.18 -4.48 2.44
C THR A 441 3.28 -5.23 1.44
N MET A 442 1.99 -5.35 1.76
CA MET A 442 1.01 -6.03 0.91
C MET A 442 0.87 -5.37 -0.44
N ILE A 443 0.81 -4.03 -0.53
CA ILE A 443 0.75 -3.31 -1.81
C ILE A 443 2.00 -3.60 -2.65
N ARG A 444 3.19 -3.63 -2.03
CA ARG A 444 4.43 -3.96 -2.74
C ARG A 444 4.44 -5.40 -3.28
N HIS A 445 3.82 -6.33 -2.56
CA HIS A 445 3.75 -7.74 -2.94
C HIS A 445 2.59 -8.08 -3.88
N LYS A 446 1.53 -7.27 -3.93
CA LYS A 446 0.32 -7.54 -4.73
C LYS A 446 0.35 -6.96 -6.13
N GLN A 447 1.19 -5.95 -6.39
CA GLN A 447 1.29 -5.31 -7.69
C GLN A 447 2.72 -4.84 -8.00
N ASN A 448 3.02 -4.59 -9.27
CA ASN A 448 4.36 -4.25 -9.76
C ASN A 448 4.44 -2.89 -10.49
N LYS A 449 3.33 -2.13 -10.56
CA LYS A 449 3.21 -0.93 -11.41
C LYS A 449 3.48 0.37 -10.67
N TYR A 450 2.85 0.57 -9.51
CA TYR A 450 2.87 1.85 -8.80
C TYR A 450 3.77 1.80 -7.55
N PRO A 451 4.48 2.90 -7.25
CA PRO A 451 5.30 3.03 -6.05
C PRO A 451 4.47 3.17 -4.77
N VAL A 452 5.14 2.90 -3.65
CA VAL A 452 4.59 3.02 -2.29
C VAL A 452 5.49 3.93 -1.46
N LEU A 453 4.90 4.86 -0.72
CA LEU A 453 5.54 5.67 0.32
C LEU A 453 5.00 5.27 1.69
N PHE A 454 5.87 4.97 2.64
CA PHE A 454 5.42 4.69 4.01
C PHE A 454 5.22 5.99 4.80
N LEU A 455 4.01 6.20 5.34
CA LEU A 455 3.71 7.36 6.18
C LEU A 455 4.25 7.14 7.59
N THR A 456 4.89 8.17 8.13
CA THR A 456 5.33 8.17 9.52
C THR A 456 5.16 9.55 10.15
N GLN A 457 4.71 9.55 11.39
CA GLN A 457 4.70 10.75 12.23
C GLN A 457 6.04 11.02 12.91
N GLY A 458 6.99 10.07 12.82
CA GLY A 458 8.23 10.13 13.57
C GLY A 458 7.98 10.20 15.07
N GLU A 459 8.93 10.82 15.80
CA GLU A 459 8.69 11.21 17.19
C GLU A 459 7.89 12.51 17.18
N SER A 460 6.72 12.55 17.82
CA SER A 460 5.87 13.74 17.86
C SER A 460 5.44 14.07 19.28
N ASP A 461 5.34 15.36 19.58
CA ASP A 461 4.75 15.84 20.84
C ASP A 461 3.20 15.88 20.77
N PHE A 462 2.62 15.81 19.56
CA PHE A 462 1.18 15.93 19.32
C PHE A 462 0.50 14.58 19.11
N TYR A 463 1.17 13.65 18.42
CA TYR A 463 0.59 12.36 18.06
C TYR A 463 1.07 11.25 19.01
N PRO A 464 0.16 10.39 19.51
CA PRO A 464 0.53 9.27 20.36
C PRO A 464 1.39 8.28 19.58
N GLU A 465 2.41 7.72 20.25
CA GLU A 465 3.26 6.68 19.66
C GLU A 465 2.42 5.46 19.23
N LEU A 466 2.69 4.93 18.04
CA LEU A 466 2.03 3.74 17.52
C LEU A 466 2.59 2.45 18.15
N MET A 467 1.75 1.42 18.29
CA MET A 467 2.15 0.12 18.82
C MET A 467 3.20 -0.55 17.92
N ASP A 468 3.11 -0.38 16.59
CA ASP A 468 4.03 -0.99 15.62
C ASP A 468 5.42 -0.37 15.66
N LEU A 469 6.46 -1.17 15.95
CA LEU A 469 7.85 -0.66 16.02
C LEU A 469 8.34 -0.07 14.69
N ARG A 470 7.81 -0.54 13.56
CA ARG A 470 8.24 -0.08 12.22
C ARG A 470 7.81 1.36 11.95
N SER A 471 6.83 1.90 12.68
CA SER A 471 6.26 3.24 12.46
C SER A 471 6.69 4.31 13.49
N ARG A 472 7.36 3.91 14.59
CA ARG A 472 7.59 4.79 15.76
C ARG A 472 8.59 5.93 15.56
N THR A 473 9.61 5.73 14.73
CA THR A 473 10.64 6.77 14.49
C THR A 473 10.88 6.93 13.00
N THR A 474 11.35 8.12 12.60
CA THR A 474 11.71 8.35 11.19
C THR A 474 12.88 7.44 10.77
N SER A 475 13.81 7.13 11.68
CA SER A 475 14.96 6.25 11.38
C SER A 475 14.54 4.81 11.08
N ILE A 476 13.61 4.25 11.87
CA ILE A 476 13.10 2.90 11.63
C ILE A 476 12.21 2.86 10.39
N ALA A 477 11.43 3.90 10.12
CA ALA A 477 10.64 4.05 8.89
C ALA A 477 11.51 4.07 7.63
N ILE A 478 12.64 4.80 7.64
CA ILE A 478 13.65 4.78 6.57
C ILE A 478 14.16 3.36 6.34
N SER A 479 14.50 2.65 7.42
CA SER A 479 15.05 1.30 7.34
C SER A 479 14.00 0.31 6.81
N PHE A 480 12.77 0.37 7.31
CA PHE A 480 11.64 -0.42 6.83
C PHE A 480 11.39 -0.20 5.33
N ALA A 481 11.31 1.06 4.88
CA ALA A 481 11.07 1.38 3.47
C ALA A 481 12.19 0.86 2.55
N GLN A 482 13.44 0.89 3.01
CA GLN A 482 14.57 0.30 2.30
C GLN A 482 14.42 -1.23 2.18
N PHE A 483 14.08 -1.90 3.28
CA PHE A 483 14.06 -3.35 3.37
C PHE A 483 12.84 -4.02 2.73
N GLU A 484 11.66 -3.39 2.80
CA GLU A 484 10.49 -3.82 2.03
C GLU A 484 10.50 -3.27 0.60
N ASN A 485 11.60 -2.63 0.18
CA ASN A 485 11.81 -2.17 -1.18
C ASN A 485 10.69 -1.24 -1.68
N LEU A 486 10.31 -0.30 -0.83
CA LEU A 486 9.36 0.78 -1.14
C LEU A 486 10.08 1.90 -1.90
N LEU A 487 9.32 2.84 -2.49
CA LEU A 487 9.93 4.00 -3.15
C LEU A 487 10.56 4.96 -2.12
N GLY A 488 9.95 5.06 -0.95
CA GLY A 488 10.34 6.07 0.02
C GLY A 488 9.42 6.18 1.23
N ILE A 489 9.53 7.32 1.91
CA ILE A 489 8.76 7.66 3.11
C ILE A 489 8.06 9.02 2.96
N ASN A 490 7.01 9.21 3.73
CA ASN A 490 6.26 10.46 3.83
C ASN A 490 6.19 10.87 5.32
N VAL A 491 6.97 11.89 5.71
CA VAL A 491 7.29 12.18 7.11
C VAL A 491 6.59 13.44 7.59
N HIS A 492 6.09 13.42 8.81
CA HIS A 492 5.50 14.61 9.42
C HIS A 492 6.52 15.76 9.49
N SER A 493 6.05 16.95 9.13
CA SER A 493 6.87 18.15 8.94
C SER A 493 7.51 18.63 10.24
N GLU A 494 6.84 18.46 11.39
CA GLU A 494 7.40 18.69 12.73
C GLU A 494 8.77 18.00 12.89
N ASP A 495 8.84 16.70 12.61
CA ASP A 495 10.04 15.92 12.85
C ASP A 495 11.15 16.27 11.84
N LEU A 496 10.81 16.55 10.58
CA LEU A 496 11.79 16.98 9.58
C LEU A 496 12.33 18.40 9.83
N LEU A 497 11.51 19.31 10.34
CA LEU A 497 11.95 20.66 10.69
C LEU A 497 12.89 20.63 11.90
N ARG A 498 12.63 19.75 12.86
CA ARG A 498 13.51 19.51 14.02
C ARG A 498 14.78 18.76 13.65
N ASN A 499 14.67 17.77 12.76
CA ASN A 499 15.72 16.81 12.43
C ASN A 499 15.95 16.72 10.89
N PRO A 500 16.49 17.76 10.24
CA PRO A 500 16.67 17.77 8.78
C PRO A 500 17.63 16.67 8.27
N MET A 501 18.48 16.13 9.14
CA MET A 501 19.39 15.01 8.83
C MET A 501 18.67 13.76 8.31
N PHE A 502 17.39 13.55 8.66
CA PHE A 502 16.63 12.41 8.14
C PHE A 502 16.43 12.47 6.62
N ILE A 503 16.40 13.67 6.03
CA ILE A 503 16.31 13.86 4.58
C ILE A 503 17.57 13.32 3.90
N GLU A 504 18.75 13.63 4.46
CA GLU A 504 20.02 13.12 3.95
C GLU A 504 20.14 11.61 4.15
N GLN A 505 19.72 11.09 5.31
CA GLN A 505 19.71 9.65 5.59
C GLN A 505 18.83 8.88 4.60
N ALA A 506 17.61 9.34 4.33
CA ALA A 506 16.71 8.71 3.35
C ALA A 506 17.33 8.72 1.94
N LYS A 507 17.86 9.86 1.50
CA LYS A 507 18.53 9.99 0.19
C LYS A 507 19.75 9.08 0.06
N SER A 508 20.55 8.93 1.11
CA SER A 508 21.72 8.04 1.11
C SER A 508 21.38 6.56 0.92
N LYS A 509 20.11 6.20 1.13
CA LYS A 509 19.54 4.86 0.93
C LYS A 509 18.69 4.76 -0.35
N ASP A 510 18.84 5.72 -1.27
CA ASP A 510 18.08 5.82 -2.52
C ASP A 510 16.56 5.87 -2.32
N LEU A 511 16.12 6.48 -1.22
CA LEU A 511 14.69 6.67 -0.92
C LEU A 511 14.22 8.08 -1.25
N VAL A 512 13.01 8.13 -1.79
CA VAL A 512 12.24 9.38 -1.92
C VAL A 512 11.72 9.78 -0.53
N ILE A 513 11.63 11.08 -0.28
CA ILE A 513 11.12 11.61 0.98
C ILE A 513 10.16 12.76 0.71
N PHE A 514 8.91 12.57 1.15
CA PHE A 514 7.88 13.59 1.15
C PHE A 514 7.69 14.12 2.57
N SER A 515 7.12 15.31 2.69
CA SER A 515 6.73 15.89 3.97
C SER A 515 5.27 16.34 3.96
N TRP A 516 4.57 16.08 5.07
CA TRP A 516 3.16 16.42 5.29
C TRP A 516 2.95 17.01 6.69
N GLY A 517 1.77 17.54 6.97
CA GLY A 517 1.41 18.05 8.30
C GLY A 517 1.23 19.57 8.35
N ASP A 518 0.72 20.05 9.46
CA ASP A 518 0.26 21.44 9.59
C ASP A 518 1.39 22.47 9.46
N ASP A 519 2.62 22.13 9.86
CA ASP A 519 3.77 23.02 9.72
C ASP A 519 4.08 23.34 8.25
N ALA A 520 3.74 22.45 7.32
CA ALA A 520 3.88 22.67 5.89
C ALA A 520 2.87 23.69 5.33
N ASN A 521 1.88 24.12 6.11
CA ASN A 521 0.96 25.20 5.73
C ASN A 521 1.60 26.59 5.84
N ASP A 522 2.72 26.73 6.56
CA ASP A 522 3.51 27.96 6.64
C ASP A 522 4.49 28.09 5.44
N PRO A 523 4.47 29.20 4.66
CA PRO A 523 5.36 29.41 3.53
C PRO A 523 6.86 29.34 3.85
N GLU A 524 7.29 29.84 5.02
CA GLU A 524 8.70 29.85 5.43
C GLU A 524 9.16 28.44 5.78
N ASN A 525 8.31 27.64 6.43
CA ASN A 525 8.60 26.23 6.67
C ASN A 525 8.67 25.45 5.36
N ARG A 526 7.76 25.69 4.41
CA ARG A 526 7.85 25.08 3.07
C ARG A 526 9.15 25.44 2.37
N LYS A 527 9.58 26.70 2.46
CA LYS A 527 10.85 27.15 1.89
C LYS A 527 12.03 26.39 2.50
N LYS A 528 12.10 26.28 3.83
CA LYS A 528 13.13 25.48 4.52
C LYS A 528 13.13 24.01 4.09
N LEU A 529 11.97 23.37 4.05
CA LEU A 529 11.87 21.96 3.64
C LEU A 529 12.33 21.75 2.18
N ARG A 530 12.04 22.70 1.28
CA ARG A 530 12.59 22.69 -0.09
C ARG A 530 14.11 22.86 -0.10
N GLU A 531 14.66 23.73 0.73
CA GLU A 531 16.11 23.94 0.86
C GLU A 531 16.83 22.70 1.43
N TYR A 532 16.22 22.01 2.40
CA TYR A 532 16.69 20.70 2.87
C TYR A 532 16.56 19.61 1.79
N GLY A 533 15.70 19.85 0.80
CA GLY A 533 15.60 19.06 -0.42
C GLY A 533 14.63 17.89 -0.31
N VAL A 534 13.49 18.05 0.37
CA VAL A 534 12.40 17.07 0.25
C VAL A 534 11.93 16.96 -1.21
N HIS A 535 11.50 15.77 -1.62
CA HIS A 535 11.08 15.50 -3.00
C HIS A 535 9.62 15.90 -3.26
N GLY A 536 8.78 15.90 -2.23
CA GLY A 536 7.38 16.33 -2.29
C GLY A 536 6.95 17.02 -1.00
N LEU A 537 6.06 18.01 -1.13
CA LEU A 537 5.42 18.72 -0.03
C LEU A 537 3.90 18.58 -0.16
N ILE A 538 3.28 17.99 0.85
CA ILE A 538 1.83 17.83 0.99
C ILE A 538 1.33 18.90 1.96
N TYR A 539 0.48 19.79 1.48
CA TYR A 539 -0.03 20.89 2.29
C TYR A 539 -1.40 21.39 1.79
N ASP A 540 -2.07 22.12 2.67
CA ASP A 540 -3.39 22.68 2.45
C ASP A 540 -3.30 24.00 1.66
N ARG A 541 -4.41 24.34 0.98
CA ARG A 541 -4.64 25.68 0.40
C ARG A 541 -3.53 26.14 -0.52
N ILE A 542 -3.14 25.29 -1.46
CA ILE A 542 -2.21 25.65 -2.55
C ILE A 542 -2.67 26.94 -3.26
N TYR A 543 -3.99 27.11 -3.42
CA TYR A 543 -4.62 28.28 -4.04
C TYR A 543 -4.37 29.62 -3.33
N ASP A 544 -4.00 29.63 -2.04
CA ASP A 544 -3.69 30.89 -1.33
C ASP A 544 -2.35 31.48 -1.78
N TRP A 545 -1.47 30.66 -2.34
CA TRP A 545 -0.08 31.02 -2.65
C TRP A 545 0.22 30.96 -4.15
N ASN A 546 -0.48 30.11 -4.87
CA ASN A 546 -0.30 29.89 -6.29
C ASN A 546 -1.56 30.34 -7.04
N PRO A 547 -1.47 31.23 -8.05
CA PRO A 547 -2.58 31.48 -8.96
C PRO A 547 -2.87 30.24 -9.82
N GLU A 548 -3.99 30.26 -10.55
CA GLU A 548 -4.28 29.21 -11.53
C GLU A 548 -3.13 29.06 -12.52
N GLN A 549 -2.57 27.85 -12.59
CA GLN A 549 -1.40 27.55 -13.41
C GLN A 549 -1.33 26.04 -13.72
N PRO A 550 -0.76 25.65 -14.87
CA PRO A 550 -0.56 24.24 -15.18
C PRO A 550 0.41 23.59 -14.20
N ASN A 551 0.19 22.32 -13.89
CA ASN A 551 1.12 21.57 -13.05
C ASN A 551 2.41 21.21 -13.82
N ILE A 552 3.45 20.81 -13.09
CA ILE A 552 4.75 20.48 -13.67
C ILE A 552 4.70 19.38 -14.75
N PHE A 553 3.79 18.41 -14.65
CA PHE A 553 3.69 17.33 -15.63
C PHE A 553 3.13 17.84 -16.96
N GLN A 554 2.16 18.73 -16.91
CA GLN A 554 1.61 19.39 -18.09
C GLN A 554 2.64 20.29 -18.76
N VAL A 555 3.42 21.03 -17.97
CA VAL A 555 4.54 21.84 -18.48
C VAL A 555 5.58 20.97 -19.18
N GLU A 556 6.03 19.88 -18.55
CA GLU A 556 6.99 18.94 -19.14
C GLU A 556 6.47 18.30 -20.43
N GLN A 557 5.19 17.93 -20.48
CA GLN A 557 4.57 17.36 -21.66
C GLN A 557 4.50 18.36 -22.81
N LEU A 558 4.12 19.61 -22.52
CA LEU A 558 4.09 20.68 -23.52
C LEU A 558 5.49 20.99 -24.06
N GLU A 559 6.50 21.02 -23.20
CA GLU A 559 7.90 21.20 -23.61
C GLU A 559 8.41 20.05 -24.50
N ARG A 560 8.03 18.80 -24.17
CA ARG A 560 8.35 17.64 -25.00
C ARG A 560 7.71 17.75 -26.39
N LEU A 561 6.42 18.06 -26.45
CA LEU A 561 5.70 18.23 -27.73
C LEU A 561 6.31 19.35 -28.59
N LYS A 562 6.74 20.46 -27.99
CA LYS A 562 7.44 21.55 -28.68
C LYS A 562 8.78 21.13 -29.28
N LYS A 563 9.46 20.13 -28.70
CA LYS A 563 10.71 19.58 -29.24
C LYS A 563 10.46 18.59 -30.38
N GLU A 564 9.43 17.77 -30.27
CA GLU A 564 9.07 16.73 -31.25
C GLU A 564 8.37 17.32 -32.50
N LEU A 565 7.69 18.48 -32.37
CA LEU A 565 7.00 19.17 -33.47
C LEU A 565 7.60 20.58 -33.67
N PRO A 566 8.62 20.75 -34.54
CA PRO A 566 9.26 22.04 -34.79
C PRO A 566 8.30 23.12 -35.30
N GLU A 567 7.20 22.73 -35.96
CA GLU A 567 6.18 23.63 -36.50
C GLU A 567 5.33 24.33 -35.43
N LEU A 568 5.34 23.87 -34.17
CA LEU A 568 4.69 24.59 -33.07
C LEU A 568 5.48 25.86 -32.63
N LYS A 569 6.71 26.06 -33.12
CA LYS A 569 7.51 27.26 -32.80
C LYS A 569 7.01 28.53 -33.49
N SER A 570 6.15 28.43 -34.51
CA SER A 570 5.65 29.59 -35.29
C SER A 570 4.28 30.11 -34.85
N CYS A 571 3.57 29.42 -33.95
CA CYS A 571 2.31 29.92 -33.40
C CYS A 571 2.57 30.82 -32.19
N VAL A 572 2.79 32.11 -32.47
CA VAL A 572 2.64 33.17 -31.46
C VAL A 572 1.14 33.34 -31.19
N CYS A 573 0.60 32.52 -30.30
CA CYS A 573 -0.69 32.84 -29.67
C CYS A 573 -0.39 33.67 -28.41
N PRO A 574 -1.05 34.83 -28.21
CA PRO A 574 -0.92 35.59 -26.98
C PRO A 574 -1.37 34.71 -25.81
N THR A 575 -0.68 34.85 -24.69
CA THR A 575 -0.94 34.27 -23.37
C THR A 575 -2.42 33.99 -23.13
N VAL A 576 -2.75 32.71 -22.91
CA VAL A 576 -4.11 32.23 -22.65
C VAL A 576 -4.52 32.63 -21.22
N SER A 577 -5.21 33.76 -21.10
CA SER A 577 -6.15 34.01 -20.00
C SER A 577 -7.56 33.75 -20.54
N HIS A 578 -8.29 32.86 -19.86
CA HIS A 578 -9.67 32.40 -20.14
C HIS A 578 -9.85 31.23 -21.11
N PHE A 579 -9.94 30.02 -20.56
CA PHE A 579 -10.75 28.95 -21.16
C PHE A 579 -12.21 29.12 -20.71
N LYS A 580 -13.09 29.59 -21.60
CA LYS A 580 -14.54 29.34 -21.55
C LYS A 580 -14.96 28.64 -22.85
N SER A 581 -15.70 27.54 -22.67
CA SER A 581 -16.59 26.82 -23.61
C SER A 581 -16.19 26.77 -25.09
N ILE A 582 -15.92 25.55 -25.56
CA ILE A 582 -15.75 25.18 -26.97
C ILE A 582 -16.93 25.69 -27.81
N SER A 583 -16.64 26.60 -28.75
CA SER A 583 -17.46 26.83 -29.94
C SER A 583 -16.61 26.53 -31.17
N LEU A 584 -17.18 25.75 -32.10
CA LEU A 584 -16.53 25.23 -33.30
C LEU A 584 -15.99 26.37 -34.18
N CYS A 585 -14.66 26.44 -34.33
CA CYS A 585 -14.03 27.26 -35.35
C CYS A 585 -14.17 26.58 -36.72
N LYS A 586 -14.86 27.26 -37.66
CA LYS A 586 -14.95 26.86 -39.08
C LYS A 586 -13.74 27.39 -39.84
N CYS A 587 -12.80 26.52 -40.21
CA CYS A 587 -11.83 26.82 -41.27
C CYS A 587 -12.21 26.09 -42.56
N ARG A 588 -12.47 26.86 -43.63
CA ARG A 588 -12.79 26.37 -44.98
C ARG A 588 -11.51 26.09 -45.78
N HIS A 589 -11.46 24.86 -46.30
CA HIS A 589 -10.93 24.39 -47.58
C HIS A 589 -9.52 24.76 -48.09
N SER A 590 -8.72 23.71 -48.31
CA SER A 590 -8.11 23.48 -49.63
C SER A 590 -8.31 22.02 -50.05
N ARG A 591 -9.12 21.79 -51.09
CA ARG A 591 -9.31 20.50 -51.77
C ARG A 591 -8.05 20.13 -52.55
N ARG A 592 -7.59 18.89 -52.42
CA ARG A 592 -6.89 18.17 -53.50
C ARG A 592 -7.52 16.79 -53.65
N GLU A 593 -7.93 16.53 -54.88
CA GLU A 593 -8.61 15.32 -55.35
C GLU A 593 -7.71 14.09 -55.25
N VAL A 594 -8.29 12.96 -54.85
CA VAL A 594 -7.81 11.64 -55.27
C VAL A 594 -9.03 10.86 -55.75
N LYS A 595 -8.98 10.44 -57.02
CA LYS A 595 -9.99 9.66 -57.74
C LYS A 595 -10.07 8.25 -57.15
N GLY A 596 -11.29 7.72 -57.06
CA GLY A 596 -11.58 6.36 -56.60
C GLY A 596 -11.30 5.28 -57.65
N VAL A 597 -11.31 4.04 -57.17
CA VAL A 597 -11.73 2.84 -57.91
C VAL A 597 -12.45 1.91 -56.91
N ASP A 598 -13.61 1.44 -57.33
CA ASP A 598 -14.58 0.57 -56.67
C ASP A 598 -14.04 -0.82 -56.30
N ASN A 599 -14.63 -1.43 -55.26
CA ASN A 599 -15.34 -2.71 -55.46
C ASN A 599 -16.27 -3.07 -54.30
N LEU A 600 -17.50 -3.42 -54.68
CA LEU A 600 -18.58 -3.95 -53.86
C LEU A 600 -18.27 -5.34 -53.30
N ASN A 601 -18.77 -5.68 -52.11
CA ASN A 601 -19.83 -6.69 -51.98
C ASN A 601 -20.43 -6.79 -50.56
N SER A 602 -21.75 -6.60 -50.57
CA SER A 602 -22.85 -7.08 -49.73
C SER A 602 -22.66 -8.12 -48.60
N ILE A 603 -23.25 -7.76 -47.44
CA ILE A 603 -24.36 -8.45 -46.73
C ILE A 603 -24.11 -9.87 -46.13
N HIS A 604 -24.15 -10.03 -44.79
CA HIS A 604 -25.32 -10.56 -44.05
C HIS A 604 -25.10 -10.60 -42.53
N VAL A 605 -26.07 -10.05 -41.81
CA VAL A 605 -26.34 -10.26 -40.39
C VAL A 605 -27.17 -11.53 -40.26
N HIS A 606 -26.76 -12.46 -39.40
CA HIS A 606 -27.65 -13.48 -38.85
C HIS A 606 -27.63 -13.39 -37.32
N LYS A 607 -28.82 -13.15 -36.77
CA LYS A 607 -29.20 -13.55 -35.42
C LYS A 607 -29.41 -15.06 -35.43
N ASP A 608 -28.85 -15.74 -34.43
CA ASP A 608 -29.59 -16.56 -33.47
C ASP A 608 -28.88 -16.46 -32.12
#